data_AF-A0A3D8Y8L0-F1
#
_entry.id   AF-A0A3D8Y8L0-F1
#
_cell.length_a   1.000
_cell.length_b   1.000
_cell.length_c   1.000
_cell.angle_alpha   90.00
_cell.angle_beta   90.00
_cell.angle_gamma   90.00
#
_symmetry.space_group_name_H-M   'P 1'
#
loop_
_entity.id
_entity.type
_entity.pdbx_description
1 polymer ?
#
loop_
_entity_poly.entity_id
_entity_poly.type
_entity_poly.pdbx_seq_one_letter_code
_entity_poly.pdbx_strand_id
1 'polypeptide(L)'
;MRNKQLLYSLAIAGISLGTAWAIRGHFGHTYGAAWAGSIIAIVIVLLARRADWYAKVFPLALASAAGWGIGGIISYGIVVGYGRSTDFTNAYYGFLMLFVIGSLFGLLGGGLFGLTLADQPSKPVKWHRLLTEITAGSVVFYYLFTEELGWLMTPPRSEAWAACVGMVAAMFWYMFRHQQFGAIRVTIFSGLGAGFGFSFGNFLQVMGSVSGIHFNFWNVMEYSIGFFGGAGMAYGTFTAQWPEGRQDVHKHKLIVPLGILLLVVPLWVWEQSFSTKRIGNILTSIEGLFDIHTLTSFSQWGSFLLLIAAAGYWFYYFFKKQKSDLISISYHDIFRFLVSHLTLYAVFSILITGAYLSFYRIEQYLYLVNIVALSVLISKLHPDFSPKRIDIKRWITNFIFILIVIALFTAVAISSHEDLAYSQTRF
;
A
#
# COMPACT_ATOMS: atom_id res chain seq x y z
N MET A 1 15.68 25.03 -9.24
CA MET A 1 15.92 24.32 -7.94
C MET A 1 14.63 23.84 -7.25
N ARG A 2 13.53 24.62 -7.29
CA ARG A 2 12.24 24.33 -6.63
C ARG A 2 11.56 22.97 -6.92
N ASN A 3 11.86 22.32 -8.06
CA ASN A 3 11.25 21.03 -8.44
C ASN A 3 12.07 19.81 -7.99
N LYS A 4 13.36 19.97 -7.65
CA LYS A 4 14.24 18.83 -7.30
C LYS A 4 13.88 18.22 -5.94
N GLN A 5 13.62 19.06 -4.94
CA GLN A 5 13.22 18.60 -3.59
C GLN A 5 11.92 17.80 -3.63
N LEU A 6 10.91 18.32 -4.35
CA LEU A 6 9.66 17.59 -4.55
C LEU A 6 9.93 16.22 -5.20
N LEU A 7 10.67 16.17 -6.31
CA LEU A 7 11.00 14.90 -6.97
C LEU A 7 11.71 13.89 -6.05
N TYR A 8 12.64 14.34 -5.21
CA TYR A 8 13.28 13.47 -4.23
C TYR A 8 12.30 12.96 -3.16
N SER A 9 11.39 13.81 -2.68
CA SER A 9 10.33 13.37 -1.77
C SER A 9 9.37 12.38 -2.42
N LEU A 10 9.04 12.55 -3.71
CA LEU A 10 8.23 11.57 -4.46
C LEU A 10 8.97 10.23 -4.58
N ALA A 11 10.26 10.27 -4.92
CA ALA A 11 11.07 9.07 -5.05
C ALA A 11 11.18 8.32 -3.71
N ILE A 12 11.33 9.02 -2.59
CA ILE A 12 11.39 8.39 -1.26
C ILE A 12 10.04 7.83 -0.83
N ALA A 13 8.96 8.57 -1.06
CA ALA A 13 7.62 8.06 -0.82
C ALA A 13 7.38 6.77 -1.63
N GLY A 14 7.81 6.78 -2.90
CA GLY A 14 7.79 5.60 -3.76
C GLY A 14 8.65 4.46 -3.23
N ILE A 15 9.94 4.67 -2.94
CA ILE A 15 10.82 3.61 -2.41
C ILE A 15 10.25 3.06 -1.09
N SER A 16 9.69 3.91 -0.23
CA SER A 16 9.12 3.50 1.05
C SER A 16 7.92 2.59 0.89
N LEU A 17 6.92 3.02 0.09
CA LEU A 17 5.75 2.19 -0.14
C LEU A 17 6.10 0.98 -1.00
N GLY A 18 6.96 1.10 -2.02
CA GLY A 18 7.46 -0.01 -2.81
C GLY A 18 8.13 -1.08 -1.95
N THR A 19 8.99 -0.67 -1.00
CA THR A 19 9.61 -1.60 -0.04
C THR A 19 8.57 -2.26 0.85
N ALA A 20 7.65 -1.49 1.44
CA ALA A 20 6.58 -2.07 2.26
C ALA A 20 5.65 -2.99 1.44
N TRP A 21 5.38 -2.65 0.18
CA TRP A 21 4.53 -3.43 -0.72
C TRP A 21 5.19 -4.71 -1.23
N ALA A 22 6.51 -4.73 -1.32
CA ALA A 22 7.29 -5.93 -1.61
C ALA A 22 7.33 -6.86 -0.39
N ILE A 23 7.65 -6.33 0.79
CA ILE A 23 7.65 -7.11 2.04
C ILE A 23 6.23 -7.69 2.28
N ARG A 24 5.16 -6.92 2.02
CA ARG A 24 3.79 -7.42 2.18
C ARG A 24 3.40 -8.54 1.24
N GLY A 25 4.11 -8.76 0.13
CA GLY A 25 3.92 -9.93 -0.72
C GLY A 25 4.05 -11.28 0.01
N HIS A 26 4.71 -11.27 1.17
CA HIS A 26 4.85 -12.44 2.04
C HIS A 26 3.77 -12.54 3.12
N PHE A 27 2.94 -11.50 3.29
CA PHE A 27 1.85 -11.45 4.26
C PHE A 27 0.50 -11.52 3.54
N GLY A 28 -0.58 -11.87 4.26
CA GLY A 28 -1.93 -11.93 3.66
C GLY A 28 -2.32 -10.64 2.94
N HIS A 29 -3.08 -10.75 1.85
CA HIS A 29 -3.36 -9.64 0.92
C HIS A 29 -3.95 -8.40 1.60
N THR A 30 -4.98 -8.56 2.45
CA THR A 30 -5.67 -7.46 3.15
C THR A 30 -4.81 -6.81 4.22
N TYR A 31 -4.30 -7.59 5.19
CA TYR A 31 -3.59 -7.04 6.35
C TYR A 31 -2.17 -6.58 6.01
N GLY A 32 -1.51 -7.26 5.07
CA GLY A 32 -0.23 -6.82 4.52
C GLY A 32 -0.35 -5.49 3.79
N ALA A 33 -1.40 -5.32 2.97
CA ALA A 33 -1.68 -4.04 2.31
C ALA A 33 -2.04 -2.94 3.32
N ALA A 34 -2.77 -3.28 4.40
CA ALA A 34 -3.07 -2.34 5.48
C ALA A 34 -1.79 -1.84 6.17
N TRP A 35 -0.88 -2.74 6.51
CA TRP A 35 0.41 -2.37 7.07
C TRP A 35 1.21 -1.47 6.12
N ALA A 36 1.35 -1.84 4.85
CA ALA A 36 2.06 -1.02 3.86
C ALA A 36 1.42 0.38 3.70
N GLY A 37 0.09 0.45 3.71
CA GLY A 37 -0.68 1.69 3.73
C GLY A 37 -0.38 2.57 4.94
N SER A 38 -0.17 1.98 6.13
CA SER A 38 0.23 2.73 7.33
C SER A 38 1.63 3.35 7.18
N ILE A 39 2.58 2.62 6.57
CA ILE A 39 3.95 3.06 6.37
C ILE A 39 4.00 4.32 5.48
N ILE A 40 3.29 4.32 4.35
CA ILE A 40 3.32 5.49 3.44
C ILE A 40 2.73 6.75 4.09
N ALA A 41 1.68 6.62 4.89
CA ALA A 41 1.11 7.75 5.63
C ALA A 41 2.13 8.35 6.60
N ILE A 42 2.84 7.50 7.36
CA ILE A 42 3.89 7.93 8.29
C ILE A 42 5.03 8.63 7.53
N VAL A 43 5.46 8.06 6.40
CA VAL A 43 6.52 8.64 5.56
C VAL A 43 6.11 10.00 5.01
N ILE A 44 4.90 10.15 4.49
CA ILE A 44 4.41 11.45 4.00
C ILE A 44 4.37 12.48 5.13
N VAL A 45 3.95 12.10 6.34
CA VAL A 45 3.96 12.98 7.52
C VAL A 45 5.39 13.41 7.89
N LEU A 46 6.35 12.48 7.91
CA LEU A 46 7.77 12.78 8.16
C LEU A 46 8.35 13.72 7.11
N LEU A 47 8.06 13.46 5.83
CA LEU A 47 8.50 14.29 4.72
C LEU A 47 7.87 15.68 4.79
N ALA A 48 6.59 15.81 5.18
CA ALA A 48 5.89 17.09 5.24
C ALA A 48 6.49 18.08 6.25
N ARG A 49 7.14 17.59 7.30
CA ARG A 49 7.84 18.39 8.32
C ARG A 49 6.94 19.37 9.07
N ARG A 50 5.67 18.97 9.22
CA ARG A 50 4.59 19.73 9.81
C ARG A 50 4.26 19.21 11.21
N ALA A 51 4.54 20.01 12.24
CA ALA A 51 4.29 19.64 13.64
C ALA A 51 2.81 19.32 13.90
N ASP A 52 1.90 20.03 13.23
CA ASP A 52 0.46 19.79 13.34
C ASP A 52 0.02 18.46 12.72
N TRP A 53 0.81 17.88 11.81
CA TRP A 53 0.54 16.55 11.25
C TRP A 53 1.06 15.45 12.16
N TYR A 54 2.13 15.70 12.92
CA TYR A 54 2.66 14.76 13.91
C TYR A 54 1.61 14.41 14.98
N ALA A 55 0.84 15.41 15.43
CA ALA A 55 -0.24 15.23 16.39
C ALA A 55 -1.32 14.23 15.94
N LYS A 56 -1.50 14.04 14.62
CA LYS A 56 -2.48 13.12 14.04
C LYS A 56 -1.89 12.00 13.20
N VAL A 57 -0.59 11.71 13.36
CA VAL A 57 0.13 10.70 12.56
C VAL A 57 -0.50 9.30 12.65
N PHE A 58 -0.93 8.86 13.83
CA PHE A 58 -1.50 7.51 14.00
C PHE A 58 -2.92 7.39 13.44
N PRO A 59 -3.84 8.36 13.65
CA PRO A 59 -5.09 8.41 12.90
C PRO A 59 -4.90 8.41 11.37
N LEU A 60 -3.93 9.18 10.86
CA LEU A 60 -3.58 9.20 9.43
C LEU A 60 -3.10 7.83 8.94
N ALA A 61 -2.20 7.19 9.71
CA ALA A 61 -1.69 5.87 9.42
C ALA A 61 -2.80 4.81 9.43
N LEU A 62 -3.72 4.86 10.40
CA LEU A 62 -4.86 3.95 10.49
C LEU A 62 -5.83 4.14 9.31
N ALA A 63 -6.18 5.38 8.96
CA ALA A 63 -7.08 5.65 7.85
C ALA A 63 -6.50 5.18 6.50
N SER A 64 -5.21 5.44 6.29
CA SER A 64 -4.47 4.92 5.13
C SER A 64 -4.44 3.39 5.14
N ALA A 65 -4.13 2.77 6.28
CA ALA A 65 -4.12 1.32 6.45
C ALA A 65 -5.48 0.69 6.10
N ALA A 66 -6.57 1.28 6.58
CA ALA A 66 -7.92 0.81 6.25
C ALA A 66 -8.18 0.86 4.73
N GLY A 67 -7.85 1.99 4.08
CA GLY A 67 -8.13 2.16 2.65
C GLY A 67 -7.31 1.22 1.76
N TRP A 68 -6.00 1.14 1.98
CA TRP A 68 -5.14 0.22 1.24
C TRP A 68 -5.45 -1.25 1.57
N GLY A 69 -5.80 -1.54 2.83
CA GLY A 69 -6.19 -2.87 3.29
C GLY A 69 -7.47 -3.37 2.63
N ILE A 70 -8.50 -2.52 2.51
CA ILE A 70 -9.76 -2.87 1.81
C ILE A 70 -9.46 -3.32 0.38
N GLY A 71 -8.55 -2.65 -0.35
CA GLY A 71 -8.18 -3.08 -1.70
C GLY A 71 -7.63 -4.52 -1.75
N GLY A 72 -7.06 -5.02 -0.65
CA GLY A 72 -6.50 -6.37 -0.55
C GLY A 72 -7.52 -7.51 -0.62
N ILE A 73 -8.83 -7.22 -0.61
CA ILE A 73 -9.88 -8.21 -0.86
C ILE A 73 -10.01 -8.57 -2.34
N ILE A 74 -9.49 -7.73 -3.25
CA ILE A 74 -9.61 -7.91 -4.69
C ILE A 74 -8.64 -9.01 -5.14
N SER A 75 -9.18 -10.06 -5.75
CA SER A 75 -8.37 -11.10 -6.38
C SER A 75 -7.83 -10.60 -7.72
N TYR A 76 -6.54 -10.81 -8.01
CA TYR A 76 -5.93 -10.32 -9.25
C TYR A 76 -5.02 -11.34 -9.95
N GLY A 77 -4.77 -12.50 -9.35
CA GLY A 77 -3.82 -13.49 -9.89
C GLY A 77 -4.17 -13.97 -11.30
N ILE A 78 -5.46 -14.13 -11.62
CA ILE A 78 -5.90 -14.50 -12.97
C ILE A 78 -5.70 -13.36 -13.97
N VAL A 79 -5.86 -12.11 -13.52
CA VAL A 79 -5.69 -10.91 -14.35
C VAL A 79 -4.22 -10.71 -14.73
N VAL A 80 -3.30 -11.03 -13.81
CA VAL A 80 -1.85 -11.14 -14.10
C VAL A 80 -1.58 -12.16 -15.20
N GLY A 81 -2.34 -13.27 -15.22
CA GLY A 81 -2.27 -14.30 -16.26
C GLY A 81 -2.72 -13.81 -17.64
N TYR A 82 -3.76 -12.96 -17.71
CA TYR A 82 -4.20 -12.36 -18.98
C TYR A 82 -3.09 -11.52 -19.63
N GLY A 83 -2.32 -10.77 -18.84
CA GLY A 83 -1.18 -9.99 -19.33
C GLY A 83 -0.02 -10.82 -19.91
N ARG A 84 -0.02 -12.14 -19.71
CA ARG A 84 0.98 -13.09 -20.26
C ARG A 84 0.54 -13.73 -21.58
N SER A 85 -0.62 -13.32 -22.10
CA SER A 85 -1.16 -13.81 -23.37
C SER A 85 -0.46 -13.19 -24.57
N THR A 86 -0.47 -13.89 -25.69
CA THR A 86 0.02 -13.40 -27.00
C THR A 86 -1.06 -12.69 -27.81
N ASP A 87 -2.34 -12.80 -27.41
CA ASP A 87 -3.43 -12.05 -28.03
C ASP A 87 -3.46 -10.62 -27.47
N PHE A 88 -3.47 -9.63 -28.37
CA PHE A 88 -3.44 -8.22 -27.99
C PHE A 88 -4.66 -7.84 -27.14
N THR A 89 -5.85 -8.32 -27.48
CA THR A 89 -7.09 -7.93 -26.79
C THR A 89 -7.10 -8.45 -25.36
N ASN A 90 -6.72 -9.72 -25.19
CA ASN A 90 -6.66 -10.38 -23.90
C ASN A 90 -5.53 -9.81 -23.01
N ALA A 91 -4.34 -9.59 -23.57
CA ALA A 91 -3.23 -8.97 -22.85
C ALA A 91 -3.52 -7.52 -22.46
N TYR A 92 -4.07 -6.71 -23.38
CA TYR A 92 -4.47 -5.33 -23.09
C TYR A 92 -5.54 -5.28 -22.00
N TYR A 93 -6.53 -6.19 -22.05
CA TYR A 93 -7.52 -6.33 -21.00
C TYR A 93 -6.87 -6.65 -19.65
N GLY A 94 -5.92 -7.60 -19.59
CA GLY A 94 -5.15 -7.91 -18.39
C GLY A 94 -4.45 -6.68 -17.81
N PHE A 95 -3.65 -5.98 -18.62
CA PHE A 95 -2.95 -4.78 -18.16
C PHE A 95 -3.88 -3.64 -17.74
N LEU A 96 -5.00 -3.46 -18.43
CA LEU A 96 -6.00 -2.44 -18.12
C LEU A 96 -6.75 -2.76 -16.82
N MET A 97 -7.14 -4.02 -16.61
CA MET A 97 -7.81 -4.43 -15.38
C MET A 97 -6.87 -4.37 -14.18
N LEU A 98 -5.57 -4.69 -14.35
CA LEU A 98 -4.58 -4.43 -13.29
C LEU A 98 -4.42 -2.94 -13.00
N PHE A 99 -4.48 -2.08 -14.01
CA PHE A 99 -4.53 -0.64 -13.80
C PHE A 99 -5.76 -0.24 -12.95
N VAL A 100 -6.95 -0.77 -13.27
CA VAL A 100 -8.17 -0.52 -12.49
C VAL A 100 -8.03 -1.00 -11.05
N ILE A 101 -7.58 -2.25 -10.85
CA ILE A 101 -7.40 -2.84 -9.51
C ILE A 101 -6.39 -2.01 -8.70
N GLY A 102 -5.22 -1.71 -9.27
CA GLY A 102 -4.22 -0.87 -8.61
C GLY A 102 -4.74 0.52 -8.29
N SER A 103 -5.55 1.10 -9.19
CA SER A 103 -6.24 2.36 -8.91
C SER A 103 -7.19 2.25 -7.72
N LEU A 104 -7.97 1.19 -7.58
CA LEU A 104 -8.88 1.02 -6.43
C LEU A 104 -8.14 1.00 -5.09
N PHE A 105 -6.99 0.31 -5.01
CA PHE A 105 -6.08 0.36 -3.86
C PHE A 105 -5.68 1.81 -3.53
N GLY A 106 -5.14 2.52 -4.52
CA GLY A 106 -4.62 3.88 -4.33
C GLY A 106 -5.72 4.91 -4.06
N LEU A 107 -6.89 4.77 -4.68
CA LEU A 107 -8.05 5.66 -4.49
C LEU A 107 -8.55 5.54 -3.04
N LEU A 108 -8.81 4.34 -2.54
CA LEU A 108 -9.28 4.14 -1.16
C LEU A 108 -8.22 4.57 -0.13
N GLY A 109 -6.98 4.09 -0.28
CA GLY A 109 -5.87 4.42 0.62
C GLY A 109 -5.56 5.92 0.68
N GLY A 110 -5.40 6.54 -0.48
CA GLY A 110 -5.15 7.98 -0.60
C GLY A 110 -6.34 8.84 -0.18
N GLY A 111 -7.57 8.37 -0.43
CA GLY A 111 -8.79 9.09 -0.11
C GLY A 111 -9.11 9.16 1.38
N LEU A 112 -9.01 8.02 2.08
CA LEU A 112 -9.20 8.02 3.54
C LEU A 112 -8.09 8.82 4.24
N PHE A 113 -6.83 8.67 3.81
CA PHE A 113 -5.73 9.50 4.30
C PHE A 113 -5.97 11.00 4.05
N GLY A 114 -6.36 11.37 2.83
CA GLY A 114 -6.62 12.75 2.45
C GLY A 114 -7.78 13.37 3.23
N LEU A 115 -8.83 12.60 3.52
CA LEU A 115 -9.94 13.02 4.37
C LEU A 115 -9.48 13.25 5.81
N THR A 116 -8.67 12.35 6.39
CA THR A 116 -8.09 12.56 7.73
C THR A 116 -7.12 13.75 7.78
N LEU A 117 -6.40 14.03 6.70
CA LEU A 117 -5.61 15.26 6.58
C LEU A 117 -6.49 16.52 6.55
N ALA A 118 -7.62 16.47 5.84
CA ALA A 118 -8.56 17.58 5.73
C ALA A 118 -9.44 17.77 6.98
N ASP A 119 -9.54 16.76 7.85
CA ASP A 119 -10.36 16.79 9.05
C ASP A 119 -9.86 17.85 10.05
N GLN A 120 -10.73 18.83 10.32
CA GLN A 120 -10.46 19.97 11.18
C GLN A 120 -11.73 20.42 11.92
N PRO A 121 -11.62 21.06 13.09
CA PRO A 121 -12.79 21.46 13.88
C PRO A 121 -13.80 22.36 13.13
N SER A 122 -13.31 23.24 12.24
CA SER A 122 -14.16 24.13 11.45
C SER A 122 -14.85 23.45 10.26
N LYS A 123 -14.36 22.30 9.84
CA LYS A 123 -14.88 21.54 8.69
C LYS A 123 -14.66 20.03 8.91
N PRO A 124 -15.34 19.44 9.90
CA PRO A 124 -15.07 18.07 10.32
C PRO A 124 -15.53 17.06 9.26
N VAL A 125 -14.78 15.98 9.12
CA VAL A 125 -15.23 14.81 8.38
C VAL A 125 -16.23 14.06 9.25
N LYS A 126 -17.47 13.95 8.75
CA LYS A 126 -18.55 13.18 9.37
C LYS A 126 -18.33 11.69 9.13
N TRP A 127 -17.36 11.10 9.83
CA TRP A 127 -16.90 9.72 9.65
C TRP A 127 -18.04 8.70 9.68
N HIS A 128 -18.98 8.81 10.62
CA HIS A 128 -20.15 7.92 10.69
C HIS A 128 -20.94 7.92 9.37
N ARG A 129 -21.20 9.10 8.79
CA ARG A 129 -21.93 9.25 7.53
C ARG A 129 -21.12 8.73 6.34
N LEU A 130 -19.83 9.05 6.30
CA LEU A 130 -18.94 8.55 5.25
C LEU A 130 -18.91 7.02 5.25
N LEU A 131 -18.73 6.40 6.43
CA LEU A 131 -18.68 4.94 6.58
C LEU A 131 -20.00 4.27 6.14
N THR A 132 -21.14 4.85 6.48
CA THR A 132 -22.44 4.38 5.97
C THR A 132 -22.53 4.51 4.45
N GLU A 133 -22.14 5.65 3.88
CA GLU A 133 -22.21 5.90 2.43
C GLU A 133 -21.28 4.96 1.64
N ILE A 134 -20.04 4.73 2.08
CA ILE A 134 -19.13 3.77 1.41
C ILE A 134 -19.63 2.33 1.54
N THR A 135 -20.24 1.96 2.66
CA THR A 135 -20.82 0.62 2.86
C THR A 135 -22.02 0.41 1.95
N ALA A 136 -22.93 1.40 1.87
CA ALA A 136 -24.06 1.35 0.96
C ALA A 136 -23.60 1.32 -0.51
N GLY A 137 -22.62 2.15 -0.88
CA GLY A 137 -22.03 2.15 -2.22
C GLY A 137 -21.43 0.80 -2.58
N SER A 138 -20.69 0.17 -1.65
CA SER A 138 -20.13 -1.17 -1.80
C SER A 138 -21.20 -2.20 -2.15
N VAL A 139 -22.28 -2.25 -1.38
CA VAL A 139 -23.37 -3.22 -1.59
C VAL A 139 -24.05 -2.97 -2.93
N VAL A 140 -24.45 -1.73 -3.20
CA VAL A 140 -25.19 -1.37 -4.43
C VAL A 140 -24.39 -1.73 -5.68
N PHE A 141 -23.11 -1.35 -5.74
CA PHE A 141 -22.30 -1.59 -6.94
C PHE A 141 -21.92 -3.05 -7.12
N TYR A 142 -21.70 -3.79 -6.02
CA TYR A 142 -21.47 -5.22 -6.11
C TYR A 142 -22.66 -5.90 -6.79
N TYR A 143 -23.86 -5.80 -6.20
CA TYR A 143 -25.04 -6.45 -6.77
C TYR A 143 -25.38 -5.95 -8.17
N LEU A 144 -25.27 -4.65 -8.44
CA LEU A 144 -25.55 -4.11 -9.77
C LEU A 144 -24.58 -4.63 -10.83
N PHE A 145 -23.26 -4.62 -10.58
CA PHE A 145 -22.29 -4.98 -11.61
C PHE A 145 -22.13 -6.49 -11.74
N THR A 146 -22.12 -7.23 -10.63
CA THR A 146 -21.80 -8.66 -10.65
C THR A 146 -23.05 -9.51 -10.83
N GLU A 147 -24.10 -9.27 -10.03
CA GLU A 147 -25.29 -10.13 -10.02
C GLU A 147 -26.27 -9.74 -11.16
N GLU A 148 -26.54 -8.45 -11.34
CA GLU A 148 -27.52 -8.00 -12.36
C GLU A 148 -26.91 -7.91 -13.77
N LEU A 149 -25.72 -7.30 -13.90
CA LEU A 149 -25.10 -7.08 -15.20
C LEU A 149 -24.13 -8.19 -15.64
N GLY A 150 -23.76 -9.10 -14.74
CA GLY A 150 -22.84 -10.20 -15.05
C GLY A 150 -21.44 -9.72 -15.47
N TRP A 151 -21.01 -8.54 -15.04
CA TRP A 151 -19.68 -8.01 -15.33
C TRP A 151 -18.64 -8.68 -14.43
N LEU A 152 -18.04 -9.75 -14.94
CA LEU A 152 -17.02 -10.52 -14.24
C LEU A 152 -15.61 -10.13 -14.73
N MET A 153 -14.77 -9.64 -13.83
CA MET A 153 -13.37 -9.29 -14.09
C MET A 153 -12.43 -10.45 -13.74
N THR A 154 -12.73 -11.20 -12.67
CA THR A 154 -11.82 -12.16 -12.03
C THR A 154 -12.37 -13.60 -11.92
N PRO A 155 -13.30 -14.09 -12.75
CA PRO A 155 -13.94 -15.39 -12.52
C PRO A 155 -12.92 -16.54 -12.58
N PRO A 156 -13.04 -17.61 -11.77
CA PRO A 156 -14.10 -17.89 -10.79
C PRO A 156 -13.82 -17.31 -9.39
N ARG A 157 -12.95 -16.29 -9.27
CA ARG A 157 -12.61 -15.65 -7.99
C ARG A 157 -13.64 -14.59 -7.62
N SER A 158 -13.45 -14.01 -6.44
CA SER A 158 -14.33 -12.98 -5.88
C SER A 158 -14.26 -11.68 -6.70
N GLU A 159 -15.44 -11.20 -7.11
CA GLU A 159 -15.63 -9.94 -7.84
C GLU A 159 -15.68 -8.71 -6.90
N ALA A 160 -14.95 -8.75 -5.79
CA ALA A 160 -14.93 -7.68 -4.79
C ALA A 160 -14.38 -6.34 -5.33
N TRP A 161 -13.81 -6.30 -6.53
CA TRP A 161 -13.49 -5.05 -7.21
C TRP A 161 -14.74 -4.17 -7.39
N ALA A 162 -15.91 -4.75 -7.66
CA ALA A 162 -17.16 -4.01 -7.87
C ALA A 162 -17.61 -3.31 -6.57
N ALA A 163 -17.47 -4.01 -5.44
CA ALA A 163 -17.66 -3.43 -4.11
C ALA A 163 -16.71 -2.25 -3.87
N CYS A 164 -15.42 -2.40 -4.18
CA CYS A 164 -14.45 -1.31 -4.05
C CYS A 164 -14.76 -0.12 -4.97
N VAL A 165 -15.25 -0.34 -6.20
CA VAL A 165 -15.72 0.74 -7.09
C VAL A 165 -16.85 1.52 -6.43
N GLY A 166 -17.82 0.83 -5.83
CA GLY A 166 -18.92 1.47 -5.10
C GLY A 166 -18.47 2.30 -3.90
N MET A 167 -17.50 1.78 -3.13
CA MET A 167 -16.89 2.53 -2.02
C MET A 167 -16.20 3.80 -2.52
N VAL A 168 -15.43 3.70 -3.61
CA VAL A 168 -14.75 4.85 -4.22
C VAL A 168 -15.75 5.89 -4.73
N ALA A 169 -16.82 5.45 -5.43
CA ALA A 169 -17.85 6.35 -5.94
C ALA A 169 -18.54 7.13 -4.81
N ALA A 170 -18.95 6.43 -3.74
CA ALA A 170 -19.55 7.05 -2.55
C ALA A 170 -18.57 8.00 -1.84
N MET A 171 -17.30 7.61 -1.72
CA MET A 171 -16.27 8.46 -1.11
C MET A 171 -16.02 9.74 -1.92
N PHE A 172 -15.94 9.65 -3.26
CA PHE A 172 -15.85 10.84 -4.10
C PHE A 172 -17.09 11.72 -3.96
N TRP A 173 -18.28 11.13 -4.00
CA TRP A 173 -19.54 11.85 -3.80
C TRP A 173 -19.55 12.61 -2.47
N TYR A 174 -19.08 11.99 -1.39
CA TYR A 174 -18.89 12.63 -0.10
C TYR A 174 -17.91 13.81 -0.19
N MET A 175 -16.72 13.60 -0.77
CA MET A 175 -15.70 14.64 -0.89
C MET A 175 -16.18 15.84 -1.72
N PHE A 176 -16.89 15.62 -2.82
CA PHE A 176 -17.42 16.69 -3.65
C PHE A 176 -18.45 17.53 -2.91
N ARG A 177 -19.45 16.89 -2.28
CA ARG A 177 -20.49 17.61 -1.52
C ARG A 177 -19.95 18.40 -0.34
N HIS A 178 -18.85 17.94 0.24
CA HIS A 178 -18.18 18.62 1.35
C HIS A 178 -16.98 19.46 0.90
N GLN A 179 -16.77 19.66 -0.41
CA GLN A 179 -15.69 20.49 -0.96
C GLN A 179 -14.30 20.11 -0.43
N GLN A 180 -14.01 18.82 -0.29
CA GLN A 180 -12.74 18.29 0.22
C GLN A 180 -11.72 18.15 -0.93
N PHE A 181 -11.40 19.26 -1.60
CA PHE A 181 -10.60 19.26 -2.83
C PHE A 181 -9.16 18.76 -2.64
N GLY A 182 -8.56 19.02 -1.48
CA GLY A 182 -7.24 18.44 -1.12
C GLY A 182 -7.30 16.91 -1.08
N ALA A 183 -8.32 16.35 -0.44
CA ALA A 183 -8.53 14.90 -0.38
C ALA A 183 -8.77 14.29 -1.77
N ILE A 184 -9.61 14.92 -2.61
CA ILE A 184 -9.86 14.49 -4.01
C ILE A 184 -8.55 14.39 -4.79
N ARG A 185 -7.68 15.39 -4.64
CA ARG A 185 -6.38 15.40 -5.31
C ARG A 185 -5.51 14.23 -4.86
N VAL A 186 -5.38 13.99 -3.56
CA VAL A 186 -4.61 12.83 -3.05
C VAL A 186 -5.19 11.52 -3.55
N THR A 187 -6.51 11.36 -3.49
CA THR A 187 -7.25 10.19 -3.95
C THR A 187 -6.86 9.86 -5.40
N ILE A 188 -7.01 10.82 -6.31
CA ILE A 188 -6.78 10.62 -7.75
C ILE A 188 -5.32 10.32 -8.05
N PHE A 189 -4.38 11.08 -7.52
CA PHE A 189 -2.96 10.85 -7.83
C PHE A 189 -2.42 9.56 -7.21
N SER A 190 -2.90 9.18 -6.02
CA SER A 190 -2.61 7.88 -5.40
C SER A 190 -3.15 6.73 -6.27
N GLY A 191 -4.40 6.85 -6.74
CA GLY A 191 -5.04 5.89 -7.66
C GLY A 191 -4.32 5.75 -8.99
N LEU A 192 -4.06 6.86 -9.68
CA LEU A 192 -3.34 6.84 -10.97
C LEU A 192 -1.94 6.25 -10.82
N GLY A 193 -1.23 6.60 -9.74
CA GLY A 193 0.08 6.05 -9.43
C GLY A 193 0.03 4.54 -9.20
N ALA A 194 -0.82 4.06 -8.29
CA ALA A 194 -0.92 2.65 -7.97
C ALA A 194 -1.42 1.81 -9.16
N GLY A 195 -2.39 2.32 -9.93
CA GLY A 195 -2.87 1.68 -11.16
C GLY A 195 -1.79 1.55 -12.22
N PHE A 196 -1.10 2.66 -12.53
CA PHE A 196 0.02 2.61 -13.47
C PHE A 196 1.12 1.64 -12.98
N GLY A 197 1.45 1.70 -11.69
CA GLY A 197 2.45 0.83 -11.09
C GLY A 197 2.11 -0.66 -11.17
N PHE A 198 0.82 -1.01 -11.10
CA PHE A 198 0.40 -2.41 -11.24
C PHE A 198 0.53 -2.90 -12.68
N SER A 199 -0.02 -2.13 -13.63
CA SER A 199 0.06 -2.46 -15.05
C SER A 199 1.51 -2.54 -15.54
N PHE A 200 2.32 -1.53 -15.23
CA PHE A 200 3.75 -1.52 -15.52
C PHE A 200 4.49 -2.65 -14.80
N GLY A 201 4.15 -2.93 -13.54
CA GLY A 201 4.74 -4.02 -12.78
C GLY A 201 4.48 -5.39 -13.43
N ASN A 202 3.28 -5.63 -13.93
CA ASN A 202 2.97 -6.87 -14.65
C ASN A 202 3.70 -6.94 -15.99
N PHE A 203 3.84 -5.81 -16.71
CA PHE A 203 4.68 -5.74 -17.89
C PHE A 203 6.13 -6.15 -17.58
N LEU A 204 6.72 -5.61 -16.51
CA LEU A 204 8.05 -6.03 -16.04
C LEU A 204 8.10 -7.51 -15.65
N GLN A 205 6.99 -8.06 -15.13
CA GLN A 205 6.90 -9.48 -14.78
C GLN A 205 6.87 -10.39 -16.01
N VAL A 206 6.21 -9.96 -17.09
CA VAL A 206 6.26 -10.62 -18.40
C VAL A 206 7.67 -10.55 -18.96
N MET A 207 8.24 -9.35 -19.10
CA MET A 207 9.60 -9.16 -19.64
C MET A 207 10.67 -9.88 -18.82
N GLY A 208 10.51 -9.92 -17.50
CA GLY A 208 11.38 -10.68 -16.61
C GLY A 208 11.32 -12.18 -16.87
N SER A 209 10.13 -12.72 -17.12
CA SER A 209 9.94 -14.13 -17.49
C SER A 209 10.64 -14.46 -18.82
N VAL A 210 10.63 -13.53 -19.78
CA VAL A 210 11.29 -13.67 -21.09
C VAL A 210 12.81 -13.55 -20.97
N SER A 211 13.30 -12.71 -20.06
CA SER A 211 14.74 -12.41 -19.95
C SER A 211 15.61 -13.58 -19.48
N GLY A 212 15.02 -14.63 -18.91
CA GLY A 212 15.75 -15.73 -18.27
C GLY A 212 16.47 -15.35 -16.96
N ILE A 213 16.32 -14.11 -16.47
CA ILE A 213 16.90 -13.69 -15.20
C ILE A 213 16.16 -14.40 -14.05
N HIS A 214 16.89 -15.16 -13.24
CA HIS A 214 16.34 -15.80 -12.05
C HIS A 214 16.18 -14.80 -10.90
N PHE A 215 15.10 -14.01 -10.97
CA PHE A 215 14.71 -13.07 -9.93
C PHE A 215 13.21 -13.17 -9.64
N ASN A 216 12.80 -12.75 -8.46
CA ASN A 216 11.40 -12.75 -8.06
C ASN A 216 10.64 -11.59 -8.72
N PHE A 217 10.27 -11.76 -9.99
CA PHE A 217 9.56 -10.74 -10.77
C PHE A 217 8.11 -10.49 -10.31
N TRP A 218 7.51 -11.42 -9.56
CA TRP A 218 6.26 -11.14 -8.85
C TRP A 218 6.46 -10.03 -7.82
N ASN A 219 7.55 -10.10 -7.07
CA ASN A 219 7.89 -9.06 -6.10
C ASN A 219 8.27 -7.74 -6.78
N VAL A 220 8.87 -7.76 -7.98
CA VAL A 220 9.10 -6.54 -8.80
C VAL A 220 7.77 -5.88 -9.19
N MET A 221 6.79 -6.67 -9.61
CA MET A 221 5.45 -6.17 -9.88
C MET A 221 4.83 -5.53 -8.64
N GLU A 222 4.90 -6.22 -7.48
CA GLU A 222 4.37 -5.70 -6.22
C GLU A 222 5.08 -4.43 -5.76
N TYR A 223 6.42 -4.39 -5.86
CA TYR A 223 7.21 -3.19 -5.60
C TYR A 223 6.77 -2.01 -6.49
N SER A 224 6.46 -2.28 -7.77
CA SER A 224 6.02 -1.24 -8.72
C SER A 224 4.68 -0.61 -8.30
N ILE A 225 3.71 -1.41 -7.85
CA ILE A 225 2.44 -0.88 -7.30
C ILE A 225 2.72 0.10 -6.17
N GLY A 226 3.54 -0.33 -5.20
CA GLY A 226 3.88 0.50 -4.05
C GLY A 226 4.66 1.75 -4.44
N PHE A 227 5.63 1.62 -5.34
CA PHE A 227 6.47 2.73 -5.78
C PHE A 227 5.66 3.86 -6.41
N PHE A 228 4.88 3.54 -7.45
CA PHE A 228 4.11 4.57 -8.14
C PHE A 228 2.91 5.02 -7.31
N GLY A 229 2.29 4.14 -6.51
CA GLY A 229 1.24 4.52 -5.56
C GLY A 229 1.72 5.51 -4.50
N GLY A 230 2.89 5.26 -3.90
CA GLY A 230 3.48 6.13 -2.88
C GLY A 230 3.91 7.48 -3.45
N ALA A 231 4.53 7.47 -4.63
CA ALA A 231 4.88 8.70 -5.36
C ALA A 231 3.63 9.50 -5.73
N GLY A 232 2.56 8.85 -6.21
CA GLY A 232 1.29 9.48 -6.53
C GLY A 232 0.62 10.10 -5.30
N MET A 233 0.55 9.36 -4.19
CA MET A 233 -0.01 9.83 -2.92
C MET A 233 0.77 11.04 -2.37
N ALA A 234 2.11 11.00 -2.41
CA ALA A 234 2.96 12.12 -2.02
C ALA A 234 2.78 13.34 -2.94
N TYR A 235 2.71 13.13 -4.26
CA TYR A 235 2.47 14.20 -5.22
C TYR A 235 1.13 14.88 -4.96
N GLY A 236 0.06 14.10 -4.80
CA GLY A 236 -1.26 14.61 -4.46
C GLY A 236 -1.26 15.42 -3.16
N THR A 237 -0.49 14.95 -2.17
CA THR A 237 -0.38 15.61 -0.86
C THR A 237 0.38 16.94 -0.93
N PHE A 238 1.59 16.95 -1.49
CA PHE A 238 2.44 18.15 -1.51
C PHE A 238 2.00 19.20 -2.55
N THR A 239 1.08 18.84 -3.44
CA THR A 239 0.48 19.77 -4.42
C THR A 239 -0.97 20.16 -4.08
N ALA A 240 -1.49 19.75 -2.92
CA ALA A 240 -2.75 20.19 -2.36
C ALA A 240 -2.56 21.32 -1.33
N GLN A 241 -3.65 22.01 -1.01
CA GLN A 241 -3.72 22.93 0.12
C GLN A 241 -4.29 22.21 1.33
N TRP A 242 -3.71 22.47 2.50
CA TRP A 242 -4.10 21.83 3.75
C TRP A 242 -4.23 22.89 4.85
N PRO A 243 -5.25 22.75 5.71
CA PRO A 243 -5.38 23.65 6.84
C PRO A 243 -4.26 23.47 7.86
N GLU A 244 -4.04 24.48 8.70
CA GLU A 244 -3.20 24.38 9.88
C GLU A 244 -3.97 23.74 11.04
N GLY A 245 -3.34 22.77 11.70
CA GLY A 245 -3.90 22.04 12.84
C GLY A 245 -3.22 22.36 14.17
N ARG A 246 -3.70 21.70 15.22
CA ARG A 246 -3.03 21.71 16.54
C ARG A 246 -1.79 20.83 16.52
N GLN A 247 -0.77 21.23 17.28
CA GLN A 247 0.50 20.51 17.40
C GLN A 247 0.50 19.46 18.52
N ASP A 248 -0.49 19.52 19.42
CA ASP A 248 -0.61 18.60 20.54
C ASP A 248 -1.84 17.71 20.42
N VAL A 249 -1.74 16.52 21.00
CA VAL A 249 -2.80 15.51 21.00
C VAL A 249 -3.00 14.95 22.41
N HIS A 250 -4.25 14.66 22.75
CA HIS A 250 -4.56 13.90 23.97
C HIS A 250 -4.26 12.42 23.77
N LYS A 251 -3.60 11.78 24.74
CA LYS A 251 -3.24 10.36 24.69
C LYS A 251 -4.41 9.43 24.35
N HIS A 252 -5.61 9.69 24.88
CA HIS A 252 -6.77 8.82 24.64
C HIS A 252 -7.11 8.70 23.14
N LYS A 253 -6.81 9.72 22.33
CA LYS A 253 -7.02 9.70 20.87
C LYS A 253 -6.04 8.78 20.14
N LEU A 254 -4.96 8.38 20.80
CA LEU A 254 -3.94 7.49 20.24
C LEU A 254 -4.18 6.02 20.58
N ILE A 255 -5.00 5.71 21.59
CA ILE A 255 -5.21 4.34 22.07
C ILE A 255 -5.70 3.43 20.94
N VAL A 256 -6.79 3.82 20.26
CA VAL A 256 -7.39 3.01 19.21
C VAL A 256 -6.46 2.90 17.99
N PRO A 257 -5.92 4.00 17.42
CA PRO A 257 -4.98 3.90 16.31
C PRO A 257 -3.74 3.06 16.62
N LEU A 258 -3.09 3.27 17.77
CA LEU A 258 -1.92 2.51 18.15
C LEU A 258 -2.25 1.04 18.42
N GLY A 259 -3.36 0.75 19.11
CA GLY A 259 -3.79 -0.63 19.35
C GLY A 259 -4.05 -1.40 18.06
N ILE A 260 -4.70 -0.76 17.08
CA ILE A 260 -4.93 -1.41 15.79
C ILE A 260 -3.62 -1.61 15.03
N LEU A 261 -2.76 -0.59 14.97
CA LEU A 261 -1.51 -0.63 14.19
C LEU A 261 -0.42 -1.52 14.80
N LEU A 262 -0.35 -1.61 16.14
CA LEU A 262 0.69 -2.37 16.87
C LEU A 262 0.27 -3.79 17.23
N LEU A 263 -1.03 -4.03 17.44
CA LEU A 263 -1.53 -5.32 17.89
C LEU A 263 -2.47 -5.94 16.87
N VAL A 264 -3.60 -5.31 16.53
CA VAL A 264 -4.63 -5.97 15.71
C VAL A 264 -4.09 -6.36 14.33
N VAL A 265 -3.52 -5.41 13.57
CA VAL A 265 -2.99 -5.69 12.24
C VAL A 265 -1.80 -6.65 12.30
N PRO A 266 -0.77 -6.42 13.14
CA PRO A 266 0.37 -7.34 13.22
C PRO A 266 0.00 -8.75 13.72
N LEU A 267 -0.93 -8.89 14.68
CA LEU A 267 -1.36 -10.20 15.17
C LEU A 267 -2.12 -10.97 14.08
N TRP A 268 -2.95 -10.30 13.30
CA TRP A 268 -3.61 -10.95 12.16
C TRP A 268 -2.63 -11.35 11.07
N VAL A 269 -1.66 -10.48 10.76
CA VAL A 269 -0.55 -10.82 9.85
C VAL A 269 0.20 -12.04 10.37
N TRP A 270 0.50 -12.08 11.66
CA TRP A 270 1.19 -13.19 12.30
C TRP A 270 0.39 -14.49 12.18
N GLU A 271 -0.88 -14.48 12.57
CA GLU A 271 -1.77 -15.65 12.53
C GLU A 271 -1.89 -16.24 11.12
N GLN A 272 -2.08 -15.40 10.10
CA GLN A 272 -2.21 -15.87 8.72
C GLN A 272 -0.88 -16.30 8.08
N SER A 273 0.23 -15.73 8.53
CA SER A 273 1.53 -15.91 7.84
C SER A 273 2.43 -16.94 8.50
N PHE A 274 2.30 -17.12 9.82
CA PHE A 274 3.11 -18.07 10.59
C PHE A 274 2.39 -19.38 10.90
N SER A 275 1.38 -19.77 10.10
CA SER A 275 0.71 -21.06 10.29
C SER A 275 1.66 -22.24 10.05
N THR A 276 1.55 -23.28 10.87
CA THR A 276 2.44 -24.46 10.85
C THR A 276 2.50 -25.11 9.47
N LYS A 277 1.36 -25.22 8.78
CA LYS A 277 1.28 -25.77 7.43
C LYS A 277 2.07 -24.93 6.42
N ARG A 278 1.98 -23.60 6.51
CA ARG A 278 2.64 -22.70 5.57
C ARG A 278 4.15 -22.70 5.76
N ILE A 279 4.62 -22.54 7.00
CA ILE A 279 6.05 -22.57 7.30
C ILE A 279 6.63 -23.95 7.00
N GLY A 280 5.95 -25.03 7.40
CA GLY A 280 6.39 -26.39 7.12
C GLY A 280 6.57 -26.66 5.62
N ASN A 281 5.65 -26.21 4.77
CA ASN A 281 5.77 -26.34 3.32
C ASN A 281 6.94 -25.54 2.73
N ILE A 282 7.24 -24.36 3.27
CA ILE A 282 8.37 -23.54 2.81
C ILE A 282 9.69 -24.19 3.27
N LEU A 283 9.80 -24.60 4.53
CA LEU A 283 11.02 -25.17 5.09
C LEU A 283 11.33 -26.57 4.55
N THR A 284 10.32 -27.39 4.27
CA THR A 284 10.52 -28.70 3.61
C THR A 284 11.13 -28.57 2.21
N SER A 285 10.91 -27.44 1.53
CA SER A 285 11.52 -27.17 0.23
C SER A 285 13.00 -26.74 0.30
N ILE A 286 13.56 -26.53 1.51
CA ILE A 286 14.92 -25.98 1.75
C ILE A 286 15.91 -27.07 2.27
N GLU A 287 15.65 -28.35 1.97
CA GLU A 287 16.49 -29.54 2.28
C GLU A 287 16.62 -29.97 3.77
N GLY A 288 16.73 -31.29 3.95
CA GLY A 288 16.58 -32.04 5.21
C GLY A 288 17.76 -32.01 6.19
N LEU A 289 18.46 -30.88 6.32
CA LEU A 289 19.57 -30.70 7.27
C LEU A 289 19.12 -30.29 8.68
N PHE A 290 17.85 -29.90 8.86
CA PHE A 290 17.35 -29.35 10.12
C PHE A 290 16.02 -29.97 10.54
N ASP A 291 15.78 -30.04 11.86
CA ASP A 291 14.48 -30.41 12.40
C ASP A 291 13.45 -29.30 12.08
N ILE A 292 12.55 -29.61 11.14
CA ILE A 292 11.48 -28.71 10.66
C ILE A 292 10.58 -28.27 11.81
N HIS A 293 10.33 -29.14 12.80
CA HIS A 293 9.51 -28.79 13.95
C HIS A 293 10.16 -27.70 14.81
N THR A 294 11.47 -27.84 15.08
CA THR A 294 12.25 -26.84 15.82
C THR A 294 12.31 -25.51 15.07
N LEU A 295 12.60 -25.51 13.76
CA LEU A 295 12.67 -24.27 12.96
C LEU A 295 11.32 -23.57 12.83
N THR A 296 10.24 -24.34 12.66
CA THR A 296 8.88 -23.80 12.61
C THR A 296 8.51 -23.16 13.94
N SER A 297 8.78 -23.84 15.04
CA SER A 297 8.52 -23.35 16.40
C SER A 297 9.33 -22.09 16.71
N PHE A 298 10.61 -22.08 16.33
CA PHE A 298 11.48 -20.91 16.46
C PHE A 298 10.92 -19.70 15.70
N SER A 299 10.51 -19.90 14.45
CA SER A 299 9.95 -18.83 13.62
C SER A 299 8.65 -18.29 14.18
N GLN A 300 7.77 -19.17 14.68
CA GLN A 300 6.49 -18.80 15.30
C GLN A 300 6.67 -18.03 16.61
N TRP A 301 7.39 -18.60 17.58
CA TRP A 301 7.58 -17.99 18.89
C TRP A 301 8.49 -16.77 18.83
N GLY A 302 9.56 -16.83 18.02
CA GLY A 302 10.45 -15.69 17.81
C GLY A 302 9.71 -14.48 17.26
N SER A 303 8.91 -14.65 16.21
CA SER A 303 8.10 -13.56 15.65
C SER A 303 7.02 -13.07 16.61
N PHE A 304 6.35 -13.96 17.34
CA PHE A 304 5.33 -13.59 18.33
C PHE A 304 5.91 -12.77 19.48
N LEU A 305 7.02 -13.22 20.07
CA LEU A 305 7.69 -12.49 21.15
C LEU A 305 8.23 -11.13 20.68
N LEU A 306 8.79 -11.07 19.46
CA LEU A 306 9.21 -9.80 18.85
C LEU A 306 8.03 -8.83 18.66
N LEU A 307 6.87 -9.32 18.22
CA LEU A 307 5.65 -8.53 18.08
C LEU A 307 5.23 -7.94 19.43
N ILE A 308 5.07 -8.78 20.45
CA ILE A 308 4.60 -8.36 21.77
C ILE A 308 5.61 -7.41 22.44
N ALA A 309 6.91 -7.66 22.28
CA ALA A 309 7.95 -6.76 22.77
C ALA A 309 7.91 -5.39 22.07
N ALA A 310 7.77 -5.36 20.75
CA ALA A 310 7.66 -4.12 19.98
C ALA A 310 6.40 -3.32 20.36
N ALA A 311 5.25 -3.99 20.46
CA ALA A 311 4.01 -3.37 20.90
C ALA A 311 4.13 -2.83 22.33
N GLY A 312 4.64 -3.66 23.26
CA GLY A 312 4.85 -3.28 24.66
C GLY A 312 5.77 -2.07 24.81
N TYR A 313 6.86 -2.00 24.03
CA TYR A 313 7.76 -0.85 24.00
C TYR A 313 7.03 0.43 23.58
N TRP A 314 6.28 0.40 22.48
CA TRP A 314 5.58 1.59 21.97
C TRP A 314 4.43 2.03 22.85
N PHE A 315 3.69 1.09 23.44
CA PHE A 315 2.67 1.40 24.45
C PHE A 315 3.31 2.03 25.70
N TYR A 316 4.39 1.45 26.20
CA TYR A 316 5.16 2.04 27.30
C TYR A 316 5.63 3.47 26.95
N TYR A 317 6.16 3.67 25.74
CA TYR A 317 6.69 4.96 25.30
C TYR A 317 5.62 6.05 25.27
N PHE A 318 4.48 5.81 24.60
CA PHE A 318 3.45 6.83 24.42
C PHE A 318 2.55 7.03 25.64
N PHE A 319 2.30 5.99 26.45
CA PHE A 319 1.32 6.08 27.54
C PHE A 319 1.94 6.17 28.93
N LYS A 320 3.08 5.50 29.18
CA LYS A 320 3.69 5.45 30.52
C LYS A 320 4.88 6.40 30.68
N LYS A 321 5.75 6.49 29.68
CA LYS A 321 6.94 7.35 29.73
C LYS A 321 6.58 8.83 29.65
N GLN A 322 5.60 9.19 28.84
CA GLN A 322 5.11 10.56 28.78
C GLN A 322 4.14 10.81 29.94
N LYS A 323 4.48 11.70 30.88
CA LYS A 323 3.67 11.90 32.10
C LYS A 323 2.41 12.76 31.87
N SER A 324 2.47 13.76 30.99
CA SER A 324 1.35 14.64 30.67
C SER A 324 0.30 13.95 29.80
N ASP A 325 -0.99 14.24 29.99
CA ASP A 325 -2.08 13.74 29.14
C ASP A 325 -2.14 14.40 27.76
N LEU A 326 -1.68 15.65 27.68
CA LEU A 326 -1.46 16.36 26.43
C LEU A 326 -0.01 16.14 26.02
N ILE A 327 0.19 15.59 24.82
CA ILE A 327 1.51 15.23 24.32
C ILE A 327 1.81 15.89 22.98
N SER A 328 3.07 16.28 22.82
CA SER A 328 3.62 16.75 21.55
C SER A 328 4.49 15.65 20.96
N ILE A 329 4.06 15.10 19.81
CA ILE A 329 4.80 14.02 19.13
C ILE A 329 5.89 14.67 18.27
N SER A 330 7.15 14.30 18.50
CA SER A 330 8.27 14.86 17.74
C SER A 330 8.54 14.09 16.44
N TYR A 331 9.24 14.74 15.51
CA TYR A 331 9.77 14.09 14.31
C TYR A 331 10.57 12.82 14.63
N HIS A 332 11.42 12.87 15.66
CA HIS A 332 12.26 11.74 16.07
C HIS A 332 11.45 10.56 16.63
N ASP A 333 10.30 10.82 17.25
CA ASP A 333 9.41 9.75 17.72
C ASP A 333 8.81 8.99 16.54
N ILE A 334 8.30 9.73 15.55
CA ILE A 334 7.70 9.16 14.35
C ILE A 334 8.75 8.44 13.51
N PHE A 335 9.95 9.00 13.38
CA PHE A 335 11.03 8.38 12.63
C PHE A 335 11.48 7.05 13.26
N ARG A 336 11.65 7.02 14.60
CA ARG A 336 11.95 5.77 15.31
C ARG A 336 10.82 4.76 15.18
N PHE A 337 9.57 5.22 15.23
CA PHE A 337 8.39 4.37 15.00
C PHE A 337 8.43 3.72 13.61
N LEU A 338 8.63 4.53 12.56
CA LEU A 338 8.74 4.07 11.17
C LEU A 338 9.81 2.99 11.02
N VAL A 339 11.05 3.28 11.45
CA VAL A 339 12.19 2.36 11.28
C VAL A 339 11.95 1.08 12.07
N SER A 340 11.46 1.17 13.32
CA SER A 340 11.15 -0.03 14.11
C SER A 340 10.09 -0.91 13.45
N HIS A 341 9.04 -0.32 12.86
CA HIS A 341 7.96 -1.08 12.20
C HIS A 341 8.41 -1.70 10.89
N LEU A 342 9.15 -0.97 10.07
CA LEU A 342 9.73 -1.50 8.84
C LEU A 342 10.67 -2.67 9.13
N THR A 343 11.55 -2.53 10.12
CA THR A 343 12.47 -3.58 10.53
C THR A 343 11.73 -4.80 11.08
N LEU A 344 10.70 -4.62 11.92
CA LEU A 344 9.90 -5.73 12.44
C LEU A 344 9.32 -6.60 11.31
N TYR A 345 8.72 -5.97 10.30
CA TYR A 345 8.12 -6.68 9.19
C TYR A 345 9.17 -7.25 8.22
N ALA A 346 10.32 -6.58 8.03
CA ALA A 346 11.44 -7.17 7.29
C ALA A 346 11.96 -8.44 7.98
N VAL A 347 12.07 -8.44 9.30
CA VAL A 347 12.42 -9.63 10.09
C VAL A 347 11.35 -10.72 9.94
N PHE A 348 10.06 -10.37 10.01
CA PHE A 348 8.99 -11.35 9.75
C PHE A 348 9.10 -11.98 8.37
N SER A 349 9.40 -11.18 7.35
CA SER A 349 9.61 -11.67 5.99
C SER A 349 10.77 -12.67 5.92
N ILE A 350 11.90 -12.37 6.55
CA ILE A 350 13.06 -13.27 6.63
C ILE A 350 12.70 -14.59 7.34
N LEU A 351 11.96 -14.51 8.45
CA LEU A 351 11.53 -15.69 9.21
C LEU A 351 10.56 -16.58 8.42
N ILE A 352 9.53 -15.98 7.79
CA ILE A 352 8.55 -16.74 6.98
C ILE A 352 9.21 -17.42 5.79
N THR A 353 10.13 -16.72 5.13
CA THR A 353 10.75 -17.21 3.91
C THR A 353 11.93 -18.15 4.17
N GLY A 354 12.37 -18.31 5.41
CA GLY A 354 13.57 -19.09 5.72
C GLY A 354 14.84 -18.52 5.10
N ALA A 355 14.85 -17.25 4.69
CA ALA A 355 15.99 -16.64 4.01
C ALA A 355 17.24 -16.56 4.90
N TYR A 356 17.09 -16.72 6.23
CA TYR A 356 18.22 -16.84 7.14
C TYR A 356 19.00 -18.17 7.00
N LEU A 357 18.44 -19.18 6.33
CA LEU A 357 19.07 -20.48 6.10
C LEU A 357 19.96 -20.50 4.84
N SER A 358 19.64 -19.70 3.82
CA SER A 358 20.45 -19.61 2.60
C SER A 358 20.18 -18.32 1.82
N PHE A 359 21.14 -17.93 0.97
CA PHE A 359 21.06 -16.69 0.17
C PHE A 359 20.20 -16.79 -1.10
N TYR A 360 19.35 -17.83 -1.23
CA TYR A 360 18.55 -18.08 -2.42
C TYR A 360 17.53 -16.98 -2.75
N ARG A 361 17.11 -16.19 -1.74
CA ARG A 361 16.19 -15.04 -1.89
C ARG A 361 16.90 -13.73 -1.60
N ILE A 362 17.77 -13.31 -2.52
CA ILE A 362 18.53 -12.07 -2.37
C ILE A 362 17.64 -10.84 -2.17
N GLU A 363 16.38 -10.87 -2.67
CA GLU A 363 15.43 -9.78 -2.50
C GLU A 363 15.12 -9.45 -1.03
N GLN A 364 15.21 -10.43 -0.12
CA GLN A 364 14.95 -10.21 1.32
C GLN A 364 15.99 -9.27 1.95
N TYR A 365 17.24 -9.35 1.50
CA TYR A 365 18.31 -8.50 1.98
C TYR A 365 18.26 -7.10 1.35
N LEU A 366 17.74 -6.99 0.13
CA LEU A 366 17.49 -5.68 -0.50
C LEU A 366 16.47 -4.86 0.29
N TYR A 367 15.53 -5.50 1.01
CA TYR A 367 14.64 -4.78 1.92
C TYR A 367 15.39 -4.08 3.03
N LEU A 368 16.39 -4.73 3.64
CA LEU A 368 17.22 -4.14 4.69
C LEU A 368 18.06 -2.97 4.15
N VAL A 369 18.63 -3.14 2.94
CA VAL A 369 19.36 -2.08 2.25
C VAL A 369 18.45 -0.86 2.01
N ASN A 370 17.22 -1.09 1.55
CA ASN A 370 16.25 -0.02 1.37
C ASN A 370 15.89 0.67 2.69
N ILE A 371 15.69 -0.08 3.78
CA ILE A 371 15.38 0.50 5.09
C ILE A 371 16.53 1.40 5.58
N VAL A 372 17.78 0.98 5.40
CA VAL A 372 18.96 1.80 5.72
C VAL A 372 18.99 3.06 4.85
N ALA A 373 18.83 2.90 3.53
CA ALA A 373 18.81 4.03 2.60
C ALA A 373 17.69 5.04 2.95
N LEU A 374 16.48 4.56 3.22
CA LEU A 374 15.34 5.39 3.64
C LEU A 374 15.63 6.11 4.95
N SER A 375 16.23 5.43 5.93
CA SER A 375 16.61 6.01 7.22
C SER A 375 17.56 7.20 7.05
N VAL A 376 18.53 7.09 6.13
CA VAL A 376 19.47 8.16 5.81
C VAL A 376 18.82 9.28 5.01
N LEU A 377 17.97 8.96 4.03
CA LEU A 377 17.46 9.92 3.06
C LEU A 377 16.28 10.74 3.58
N ILE A 378 15.35 10.15 4.35
CA ILE A 378 14.16 10.85 4.89
C ILE A 378 14.59 12.03 5.78
N SER A 379 15.65 11.87 6.56
CA SER A 379 16.14 12.91 7.47
C SER A 379 16.72 14.15 6.77
N LYS A 380 17.12 14.02 5.50
CA LYS A 380 17.80 15.08 4.73
C LYS A 380 16.88 15.91 3.87
N LEU A 381 15.59 15.55 3.78
CA LEU A 381 14.67 16.15 2.80
C LEU A 381 13.51 16.87 3.45
N HIS A 382 13.11 17.94 2.74
CA HIS A 382 12.02 18.84 3.08
C HIS A 382 11.38 19.27 1.75
N PRO A 383 10.22 18.71 1.36
CA PRO A 383 9.53 19.11 0.16
C PRO A 383 8.95 20.52 0.31
N ASP A 384 9.14 21.34 -0.71
CA ASP A 384 8.37 22.57 -0.86
C ASP A 384 6.93 22.19 -1.25
N PHE A 385 5.95 22.63 -0.46
CA PHE A 385 4.56 22.56 -0.88
C PHE A 385 4.37 23.47 -2.11
N SER A 386 3.81 22.91 -3.18
CA SER A 386 3.52 23.63 -4.41
C SER A 386 2.05 23.44 -4.76
N PRO A 387 1.14 24.14 -4.06
CA PRO A 387 -0.29 23.99 -4.30
C PRO A 387 -0.64 24.29 -5.74
N LYS A 388 -1.40 23.37 -6.35
CA LYS A 388 -1.88 23.51 -7.73
C LYS A 388 -3.40 23.44 -7.74
N ARG A 389 -4.00 24.24 -8.61
CA ARG A 389 -5.44 24.15 -8.89
C ARG A 389 -5.76 22.79 -9.52
N ILE A 390 -7.01 22.35 -9.34
CA ILE A 390 -7.53 21.19 -10.04
C ILE A 390 -7.71 21.58 -11.51
N ASP A 391 -7.11 20.81 -12.40
CA ASP A 391 -7.20 20.97 -13.85
C ASP A 391 -7.70 19.66 -14.44
N ILE A 392 -9.02 19.57 -14.59
CA ILE A 392 -9.71 18.36 -15.04
C ILE A 392 -9.26 17.99 -16.46
N LYS A 393 -9.07 18.98 -17.34
CA LYS A 393 -8.62 18.74 -18.72
C LYS A 393 -7.27 18.04 -18.70
N ARG A 394 -6.31 18.56 -17.94
CA ARG A 394 -4.99 17.93 -17.81
C ARG A 394 -5.05 16.54 -17.20
N TRP A 395 -5.94 16.31 -16.23
CA TRP A 395 -6.10 14.98 -15.63
C TRP A 395 -6.65 13.96 -16.64
N ILE A 396 -7.65 14.36 -17.44
CA ILE A 396 -8.19 13.52 -18.52
C ILE A 396 -7.11 13.26 -19.58
N THR A 397 -6.35 14.27 -20.00
CA THR A 397 -5.25 14.09 -20.95
C THR A 397 -4.19 13.12 -20.43
N ASN A 398 -3.79 13.24 -19.17
CA ASN A 398 -2.83 12.32 -18.55
C ASN A 398 -3.41 10.90 -18.46
N PHE A 399 -4.70 10.75 -18.19
CA PHE A 399 -5.36 9.45 -18.15
C PHE A 399 -5.37 8.77 -19.52
N ILE A 400 -5.75 9.50 -20.58
CA ILE A 400 -5.69 8.99 -21.97
C ILE A 400 -4.26 8.61 -22.33
N PHE A 401 -3.27 9.43 -21.95
CA PHE A 401 -1.86 9.11 -22.17
C PHE A 401 -1.45 7.80 -21.49
N ILE A 402 -1.90 7.54 -20.26
CA ILE A 402 -1.63 6.27 -19.56
C ILE A 402 -2.23 5.09 -20.34
N LEU A 403 -3.46 5.21 -20.87
CA LEU A 403 -4.08 4.14 -21.66
C LEU A 403 -3.27 3.83 -22.93
N ILE A 404 -2.76 4.85 -23.60
CA ILE A 404 -1.87 4.70 -24.76
C ILE A 404 -0.57 3.99 -24.36
N VAL A 405 0.03 4.37 -23.23
CA VAL A 405 1.24 3.70 -22.71
C VAL A 405 0.98 2.23 -22.38
N ILE A 406 -0.19 1.90 -21.82
CA ILE A 406 -0.57 0.50 -21.55
C ILE A 406 -0.74 -0.28 -22.86
N ALA A 407 -1.30 0.33 -23.91
CA ALA A 407 -1.38 -0.30 -25.22
C ALA A 407 0.02 -0.56 -25.82
N LEU A 408 0.98 0.36 -25.60
CA LEU A 408 2.38 0.15 -25.98
C LEU A 408 3.03 -0.99 -25.19
N PHE A 409 2.81 -1.08 -23.87
CA PHE A 409 3.26 -2.23 -23.07
C PHE A 409 2.73 -3.54 -23.61
N THR A 410 1.46 -3.56 -24.00
CA THR A 410 0.81 -4.73 -24.59
C THR A 410 1.50 -5.13 -25.90
N ALA A 411 1.66 -4.19 -26.83
CA ALA A 411 2.29 -4.45 -28.12
C ALA A 411 3.71 -5.03 -27.96
N VAL A 412 4.50 -4.48 -27.03
CA VAL A 412 5.85 -4.98 -26.73
C VAL A 412 5.81 -6.37 -26.08
N ALA A 413 4.93 -6.59 -25.10
CA ALA A 413 4.82 -7.85 -24.39
C ALA A 413 4.49 -9.01 -25.33
N ILE A 414 3.43 -8.87 -26.15
CA ILE A 414 2.98 -9.93 -27.05
C ILE A 414 3.99 -10.25 -28.16
N SER A 415 4.83 -9.28 -28.56
CA SER A 415 5.88 -9.52 -29.56
C SER A 415 7.16 -10.12 -28.98
N SER A 416 7.26 -10.21 -27.65
CA SER A 416 8.49 -10.63 -26.96
C SER A 416 8.53 -12.11 -26.61
N HIS A 417 7.42 -12.83 -26.77
CA HIS A 417 7.33 -14.25 -26.42
C HIS A 417 6.26 -14.98 -27.23
N GLU A 418 6.37 -16.30 -27.28
CA GLU A 418 5.29 -17.20 -27.72
C GLU A 418 4.43 -17.53 -26.49
N ASP A 419 4.41 -18.78 -26.01
CA ASP A 419 3.60 -19.13 -24.84
C ASP A 419 4.38 -19.07 -23.53
N LEU A 420 3.87 -18.28 -22.58
CA LEU A 420 4.37 -18.24 -21.21
C LEU A 420 3.54 -19.12 -20.29
N ALA A 421 4.22 -19.84 -19.39
CA ALA A 421 3.57 -20.58 -18.31
C ALA A 421 2.62 -19.66 -17.51
N TYR A 422 1.48 -20.22 -17.08
CA TYR A 422 0.41 -19.52 -16.35
C TYR A 422 -0.29 -18.39 -17.13
N SER A 423 -0.14 -18.34 -18.46
CA SER A 423 -1.02 -17.54 -19.32
C SER A 423 -2.48 -17.95 -19.13
N GLN A 424 -3.38 -16.98 -19.21
CA GLN A 424 -4.82 -17.16 -19.06
C GLN A 424 -5.55 -16.48 -20.22
N THR A 425 -6.71 -17.00 -20.58
CA THR A 425 -7.51 -16.48 -21.71
C THR A 425 -8.89 -16.08 -21.22
N ARG A 426 -9.30 -14.85 -21.54
CA ARG A 426 -10.64 -14.32 -21.23
C ARG A 426 -11.60 -14.38 -22.42
N PHE A 427 -11.08 -14.16 -23.62
CA PHE A 427 -11.84 -14.02 -24.88
C PHE A 427 -11.44 -15.08 -25.90
#